data_AF-A0A532UWF6-F1
#
_entry.id   AF-A0A532UWF6-F1
#
_cell.length_a   1.000
_cell.length_b   1.000
_cell.length_c   1.000
_cell.angle_alpha   90.00
_cell.angle_beta   90.00
_cell.angle_gamma   90.00
#
_symmetry.space_group_name_H-M   'P 1'
#
loop_
_entity.id
_entity.type
_entity.pdbx_description
1 polymer ?
#
loop_
_entity_poly.entity_id
_entity_poly.type
_entity_poly.pdbx_seq_one_letter_code
_entity_poly.pdbx_strand_id
1 'polypeptide(L)'
;MVAGCGTDSQLLKKVAEIYDWLELQIHRINDLAGVCKSCGSCCDFDTFDHRLFVTSPELMYFAASLGAEDVKAMLAGRCPYNVGGKCSVYEHRFAGCRIFSCNGDADFQSELSESVLAKLKSTCTEFQIPYRYLDLATALNSHARG
;
A
#
# COMPACT_ATOMS: atom_id res chain seq x y z
N MET A 1 -5.90 26.63 -11.56
CA MET A 1 -5.95 26.09 -10.18
C MET A 1 -4.73 25.21 -9.99
N VAL A 2 -3.57 25.77 -9.63
CA VAL A 2 -2.29 25.05 -9.50
C VAL A 2 -1.67 25.48 -8.17
N ALA A 3 -2.23 24.97 -7.08
CA ALA A 3 -1.65 25.11 -5.74
C ALA A 3 -1.25 23.75 -5.13
N GLY A 4 -1.58 22.62 -5.79
CA GLY A 4 -1.29 21.27 -5.28
C GLY A 4 0.11 20.73 -5.61
N CYS A 5 0.68 21.08 -6.78
CA CYS A 5 1.85 20.37 -7.32
C CYS A 5 3.08 20.32 -6.39
N GLY A 6 3.29 21.33 -5.54
CA GLY A 6 4.41 21.36 -4.59
C GLY A 6 4.19 20.46 -3.37
N THR A 7 3.00 20.55 -2.76
CA THR A 7 2.63 19.79 -1.56
C THR A 7 2.44 18.31 -1.87
N ASP A 8 1.85 17.99 -3.02
CA ASP A 8 1.74 16.63 -3.52
C ASP A 8 3.13 16.00 -3.68
N SER A 9 4.07 16.70 -4.31
CA SER A 9 5.44 16.20 -4.50
C SER A 9 6.20 15.94 -3.20
N GLN A 10 6.01 16.78 -2.18
CA GLN A 10 6.63 16.58 -0.86
C GLN A 10 6.00 15.40 -0.11
N LEU A 11 4.67 15.27 -0.18
CA LEU A 11 3.96 14.13 0.39
C LEU A 11 4.44 12.82 -0.23
N LEU A 12 4.55 12.77 -1.56
CA LEU A 12 5.02 11.59 -2.30
C LEU A 12 6.43 11.19 -1.87
N LYS A 13 7.33 12.17 -1.70
CA LYS A 13 8.68 11.92 -1.16
C LYS A 13 8.61 11.34 0.25
N LYS A 14 7.77 11.89 1.12
CA LYS A 14 7.63 11.41 2.49
C LYS A 14 7.13 9.97 2.56
N VAL A 15 6.16 9.61 1.72
CA VAL A 15 5.66 8.23 1.61
C VAL A 15 6.75 7.31 1.08
N ALA A 16 7.50 7.74 0.07
CA ALA A 16 8.65 6.98 -0.45
C ALA A 16 9.71 6.73 0.62
N GLU A 17 10.04 7.73 1.46
CA GLU A 17 10.97 7.58 2.58
C GLU A 17 10.46 6.55 3.62
N ILE A 18 9.14 6.53 3.89
CA ILE A 18 8.54 5.54 4.77
C ILE A 18 8.65 4.13 4.17
N TYR A 19 8.46 4.00 2.85
CA TYR A 19 8.59 2.72 2.15
C TYR A 19 10.04 2.23 2.10
N ASP A 20 11.01 3.11 1.85
CA ASP A 20 12.43 2.77 1.92
C ASP A 20 12.82 2.29 3.32
N TRP A 21 12.40 3.03 4.36
CA TRP A 21 12.58 2.63 5.74
C TRP A 21 11.96 1.25 6.05
N LEU A 22 10.76 0.99 5.51
CA LEU A 22 10.08 -0.28 5.67
C LEU A 22 10.83 -1.43 4.97
N GLU A 23 11.29 -1.22 3.74
CA GLU A 23 12.10 -2.22 3.05
C GLU A 23 13.41 -2.49 3.79
N LEU A 24 14.04 -1.47 4.39
CA LEU A 24 15.20 -1.67 5.26
C LEU A 24 14.88 -2.51 6.50
N GLN A 25 13.71 -2.33 7.13
CA GLN A 25 13.30 -3.18 8.27
C GLN A 25 13.10 -4.64 7.82
N ILE A 26 12.41 -4.84 6.69
CA ILE A 26 12.15 -6.16 6.10
C ILE A 26 13.47 -6.86 5.74
N HIS A 27 14.40 -6.15 5.08
CA HIS A 27 15.70 -6.71 4.70
C HIS A 27 16.58 -7.04 5.90
N ARG A 28 16.55 -6.20 6.94
CA ARG A 28 17.30 -6.45 8.19
C ARG A 28 16.85 -7.73 8.87
N ILE A 29 15.57 -8.08 8.73
CA ILE A 29 14.93 -9.20 9.45
C ILE A 29 14.31 -10.17 8.44
N ASN A 30 15.06 -10.46 7.36
CA ASN A 30 14.62 -11.30 6.22
C ASN A 30 14.03 -12.66 6.64
N ASP A 31 14.51 -13.22 7.75
CA ASP A 31 14.04 -14.51 8.28
C ASP A 31 12.60 -14.43 8.85
N LEU A 32 12.23 -13.33 9.50
CA LEU A 32 10.91 -13.13 10.12
C LEU A 32 9.91 -12.45 9.20
N ALA A 33 10.37 -11.53 8.34
CA ALA A 33 9.51 -10.79 7.43
C ALA A 33 8.94 -11.68 6.31
N GLY A 34 9.69 -12.73 5.92
CA GLY A 34 9.32 -13.65 4.84
C GLY A 34 9.34 -12.99 3.46
N VAL A 35 10.05 -13.59 2.50
CA VAL A 35 10.11 -13.05 1.13
C VAL A 35 8.80 -13.33 0.38
N CYS A 36 8.19 -12.29 -0.19
CA CYS A 36 7.05 -12.45 -1.09
C CYS A 36 7.46 -13.33 -2.28
N LYS A 37 6.85 -14.52 -2.39
CA LYS A 37 7.11 -15.47 -3.48
C LYS A 37 6.43 -15.08 -4.80
N SER A 38 5.76 -13.92 -4.85
CA SER A 38 4.90 -13.53 -5.97
C SER A 38 3.96 -14.66 -6.40
N CYS A 39 3.44 -15.42 -5.42
CA CYS A 39 2.57 -16.57 -5.66
C CYS A 39 1.14 -16.16 -6.06
N GLY A 40 0.79 -14.88 -5.90
CA GLY A 40 -0.54 -14.36 -6.21
C GLY A 40 -1.63 -14.78 -5.22
N SER A 41 -1.34 -15.70 -4.28
CA SER A 41 -2.31 -16.19 -3.28
C SER A 41 -2.71 -15.10 -2.29
N CYS A 42 -1.77 -14.27 -1.83
CA CYS A 42 -2.07 -13.11 -0.98
C CYS A 42 -2.79 -11.97 -1.72
N CYS A 43 -2.81 -11.99 -3.06
CA CYS A 43 -3.57 -11.01 -3.83
C CYS A 43 -5.02 -11.45 -4.11
N ASP A 44 -5.38 -12.67 -3.67
CA ASP A 44 -6.71 -13.24 -3.75
C ASP A 44 -7.39 -13.15 -2.38
N PHE A 45 -8.07 -12.05 -2.13
CA PHE A 45 -8.72 -11.77 -0.85
C PHE A 45 -9.96 -12.65 -0.64
N ASP A 46 -10.61 -13.08 -1.73
CA ASP A 46 -11.77 -13.97 -1.71
C ASP A 46 -11.41 -15.36 -1.15
N THR A 47 -10.33 -15.95 -1.66
CA THR A 47 -9.88 -17.29 -1.26
C THR A 47 -9.13 -17.27 0.08
N PHE A 48 -8.45 -16.16 0.39
CA PHE A 48 -7.50 -16.09 1.51
C PHE A 48 -8.08 -15.39 2.75
N ASP A 49 -9.35 -14.94 2.69
CA ASP A 49 -10.14 -14.32 3.77
C ASP A 49 -9.40 -13.24 4.58
N HIS A 50 -8.51 -12.48 3.93
CA HIS A 50 -7.85 -11.35 4.55
C HIS A 50 -8.22 -10.07 3.81
N ARG A 51 -8.06 -8.93 4.50
CA ARG A 51 -8.34 -7.61 3.93
C ARG A 51 -7.10 -6.77 4.01
N LEU A 52 -6.68 -6.24 2.86
CA LEU A 52 -5.66 -5.21 2.83
C LEU A 52 -6.32 -3.87 3.09
N PHE A 53 -5.75 -3.11 4.01
CA PHE A 53 -6.13 -1.72 4.24
C PHE A 53 -5.05 -0.80 3.70
N VAL A 54 -5.48 0.34 3.19
CA VAL A 54 -4.62 1.38 2.64
C VAL A 54 -5.00 2.72 3.23
N THR A 55 -4.01 3.60 3.33
CA THR A 55 -4.23 4.97 3.83
C THR A 55 -4.29 6.00 2.69
N SER A 56 -4.91 7.15 2.95
CA SER A 56 -4.96 8.28 2.00
C SER A 56 -3.60 8.63 1.34
N PRO A 57 -2.50 8.86 2.09
CA PRO A 57 -1.22 9.23 1.49
C PRO A 57 -0.64 8.14 0.60
N GLU A 58 -0.85 6.86 0.93
CA GLU A 58 -0.43 5.75 0.10
C GLU A 58 -1.21 5.66 -1.20
N LEU A 59 -2.51 5.92 -1.15
CA LEU A 59 -3.36 5.94 -2.34
C LEU A 59 -2.98 7.08 -3.28
N MET A 60 -2.65 8.25 -2.74
CA MET A 60 -2.10 9.37 -3.51
C MET A 60 -0.76 8.99 -4.15
N TYR A 61 0.12 8.33 -3.40
CA TYR A 61 1.40 7.83 -3.93
C TYR A 61 1.23 6.81 -5.06
N PHE A 62 0.31 5.87 -4.88
CA PHE A 62 -0.02 4.86 -5.86
C PHE A 62 -0.59 5.49 -7.13
N ALA A 63 -1.59 6.36 -6.99
CA ALA A 63 -2.22 7.06 -8.11
C ALA A 63 -1.23 7.98 -8.86
N ALA A 64 -0.32 8.65 -8.14
CA ALA A 64 0.72 9.46 -8.77
C ALA A 64 1.76 8.62 -9.52
N SER A 65 2.06 7.41 -9.03
CA SER A 65 3.04 6.51 -9.65
C SER A 65 2.51 5.82 -10.91
N LEU A 66 1.25 5.38 -10.89
CA LEU A 66 0.59 4.73 -12.03
C LEU A 66 -0.02 5.72 -13.03
N GLY A 67 -0.33 6.93 -12.57
CA GLY A 67 -1.26 7.83 -13.24
C GLY A 67 -2.67 7.57 -12.74
N ALA A 68 -3.37 8.65 -12.35
CA ALA A 68 -4.70 8.55 -11.74
C ALA A 68 -5.72 7.83 -12.65
N GLU A 69 -5.54 7.93 -13.97
CA GLU A 69 -6.34 7.28 -15.00
C GLU A 69 -6.08 5.76 -15.15
N ASP A 70 -4.91 5.26 -14.71
CA ASP A 70 -4.57 3.83 -14.74
C ASP A 70 -4.98 3.10 -13.44
N VAL A 71 -5.57 3.83 -12.49
CA VAL A 71 -6.08 3.24 -11.24
C VAL A 71 -7.31 2.39 -11.53
N LYS A 72 -7.16 1.07 -11.41
CA LYS A 72 -8.23 0.10 -11.71
C LYS A 72 -9.15 -0.09 -10.50
N ALA A 73 -10.45 0.00 -10.77
CA ALA A 73 -11.48 -0.40 -9.82
C ALA A 73 -11.34 -1.89 -9.45
N MET A 74 -11.61 -2.21 -8.18
CA MET A 74 -11.60 -3.58 -7.69
C MET A 74 -13.03 -4.09 -7.61
N LEU A 75 -13.47 -4.77 -8.67
CA LEU A 75 -14.85 -5.25 -8.81
C LEU A 75 -15.08 -6.64 -8.16
N ALA A 76 -14.01 -7.38 -7.88
CA ALA A 76 -14.05 -8.71 -7.28
C ALA A 76 -13.12 -8.77 -6.06
N GLY A 77 -13.17 -9.85 -5.28
CA GLY A 77 -12.24 -10.11 -4.17
C GLY A 77 -10.79 -10.41 -4.59
N ARG A 78 -10.39 -10.07 -5.81
CA ARG A 78 -9.02 -10.22 -6.31
C ARG A 78 -8.47 -8.87 -6.74
N CYS A 79 -7.22 -8.59 -6.38
CA CYS A 79 -6.54 -7.36 -6.78
C CYS A 79 -6.52 -7.24 -8.32
N PRO A 80 -6.95 -6.10 -8.91
CA PRO A 80 -7.00 -5.93 -10.38
C PRO A 80 -5.60 -5.93 -11.03
N TYR A 81 -4.54 -5.78 -10.24
CA TYR A 81 -3.15 -5.83 -10.67
C TYR A 81 -2.53 -7.22 -10.57
N ASN A 82 -3.29 -8.25 -10.16
CA ASN A 82 -2.88 -9.64 -10.25
C ASN A 82 -3.08 -10.13 -11.69
N VAL A 83 -2.04 -9.97 -12.52
CA VAL A 83 -2.04 -10.40 -13.93
C VAL A 83 -1.28 -11.72 -14.03
N GLY A 84 -2.00 -12.81 -14.30
CA GLY A 84 -1.40 -14.14 -14.45
C GLY A 84 -0.71 -14.68 -13.20
N GLY A 85 -1.20 -14.34 -12.00
CA GLY A 85 -0.61 -14.77 -10.72
C GLY A 85 0.55 -13.89 -10.24
N LYS A 86 0.86 -12.79 -10.93
CA LYS A 86 1.93 -11.86 -10.57
C LYS A 86 1.38 -10.45 -10.38
N CYS A 87 1.95 -9.74 -9.41
CA CYS A 87 1.61 -8.33 -9.19
C CYS A 87 2.27 -7.47 -10.28
N SER A 88 1.47 -6.82 -11.13
CA SER A 88 1.99 -5.93 -12.18
C SER A 88 2.52 -4.59 -11.63
N VAL A 89 2.18 -4.26 -10.38
CA VAL A 89 2.55 -3.00 -9.71
C VAL A 89 3.50 -3.25 -8.53
N TYR A 90 4.33 -4.28 -8.66
CA TYR A 90 5.20 -4.75 -7.58
C TYR A 90 6.08 -3.64 -6.99
N GLU A 91 6.61 -2.73 -7.82
CA GLU A 91 7.45 -1.62 -7.37
C GLU A 91 6.67 -0.56 -6.58
N HIS A 92 5.40 -0.35 -6.91
CA HIS A 92 4.52 0.65 -6.30
C HIS A 92 3.54 0.05 -5.28
N ARG A 93 3.79 -1.18 -4.82
CA ARG A 93 2.95 -1.88 -3.83
C ARG A 93 2.77 -1.09 -2.54
N PHE A 94 1.57 -1.19 -1.95
CA PHE A 94 1.21 -0.58 -0.67
C PHE A 94 2.01 -1.14 0.50
N ALA A 95 2.09 -0.42 1.63
CA ALA A 95 2.79 -0.88 2.82
C ALA A 95 2.27 -2.24 3.30
N GLY A 96 0.94 -2.42 3.32
CA GLY A 96 0.37 -3.70 3.76
C GLY A 96 0.82 -4.88 2.88
N CYS A 97 0.98 -4.69 1.56
CA CYS A 97 1.51 -5.74 0.67
C CYS A 97 3.02 -5.98 0.83
N ARG A 98 3.75 -5.00 1.36
CA ARG A 98 5.19 -5.12 1.65
C ARG A 98 5.41 -5.89 2.96
N ILE A 99 4.59 -5.60 3.95
CA ILE A 99 4.66 -6.20 5.28
C ILE A 99 4.08 -7.60 5.25
N PHE A 100 2.94 -7.78 4.60
CA PHE A 100 2.25 -9.06 4.60
C PHE A 100 3.02 -10.13 3.83
N SER A 101 3.29 -11.25 4.49
CA SER A 101 3.99 -12.39 3.90
C SER A 101 3.33 -13.69 4.32
N CYS A 102 3.03 -14.56 3.35
CA CYS A 102 2.36 -15.84 3.59
C CYS A 102 3.12 -16.78 4.53
N ASN A 103 4.42 -16.54 4.73
CA ASN A 103 5.31 -17.35 5.54
C ASN A 103 6.05 -16.52 6.61
N GLY A 104 5.66 -15.26 6.79
CA GLY A 104 6.27 -14.37 7.79
C GLY A 104 5.62 -14.53 9.16
N ASP A 105 6.29 -14.03 10.19
CA ASP A 105 5.77 -13.99 11.55
C ASP A 105 4.62 -12.96 11.67
N ALA A 106 3.51 -13.36 12.28
CA ALA A 106 2.31 -12.53 12.35
C ALA A 106 2.44 -11.36 13.35
N ASP A 107 3.17 -11.56 14.45
CA ASP A 107 3.38 -10.55 15.48
C ASP A 107 4.26 -9.43 14.91
N PHE A 108 5.36 -9.81 14.27
CA PHE A 108 6.27 -8.90 13.58
C PHE A 108 5.57 -8.10 12.47
N GLN A 109 4.73 -8.77 11.66
CA GLN A 109 3.93 -8.10 10.64
C GLN A 109 2.96 -7.08 11.26
N SER A 110 2.35 -7.41 12.40
CA SER A 110 1.47 -6.50 13.12
C SER A 110 2.23 -5.28 13.66
N GLU A 111 3.38 -5.51 14.32
CA GLU A 111 4.23 -4.42 14.85
C GLU A 111 4.73 -3.47 13.76
N LEU A 112 5.17 -4.01 12.62
CA LEU A 112 5.58 -3.21 11.47
C LEU A 112 4.40 -2.42 10.89
N SER A 113 3.23 -3.04 10.79
CA SER A 113 2.02 -2.38 10.30
C SER A 113 1.67 -1.17 11.18
N GLU A 114 1.61 -1.36 12.50
CA GLU A 114 1.36 -0.28 13.44
C GLU A 114 2.42 0.84 13.35
N SER A 115 3.69 0.46 13.22
CA SER A 115 4.80 1.42 13.07
C SER A 115 4.67 2.27 11.80
N VAL A 116 4.29 1.66 10.68
CA VAL A 116 4.07 2.36 9.40
C VAL A 116 2.81 3.22 9.47
N LEU A 117 1.71 2.72 10.03
CA LEU A 117 0.47 3.48 10.22
C LEU A 117 0.70 4.72 11.09
N ALA A 118 1.50 4.63 12.15
CA ALA A 118 1.89 5.77 12.97
C ALA A 118 2.64 6.84 12.14
N LYS A 119 3.59 6.43 11.29
CA LYS A 119 4.34 7.34 10.41
C LYS A 119 3.44 8.00 9.35
N LEU A 120 2.54 7.23 8.75
CA LEU A 120 1.57 7.72 7.76
C LEU A 120 0.58 8.70 8.40
N LYS A 121 0.11 8.42 9.61
CA LYS A 121 -0.78 9.32 10.37
C LYS A 121 -0.10 10.64 10.72
N SER A 122 1.16 10.60 11.16
CA SER A 122 1.96 11.80 11.40
C SER A 122 2.15 12.61 10.11
N THR A 123 2.43 11.94 9.00
CA THR A 123 2.50 12.57 7.67
C THR A 123 1.16 13.23 7.31
N CYS A 124 0.03 12.55 7.54
CA CYS A 124 -1.27 13.15 7.29
C CYS A 124 -1.51 14.44 8.09
N THR A 125 -1.04 14.45 9.33
CA THR A 125 -1.15 15.60 10.22
C THR A 125 -0.26 16.76 9.75
N GLU A 126 0.99 16.46 9.36
CA GLU A 126 1.96 17.43 8.84
C GLU A 126 1.49 18.11 7.56
N PHE A 127 0.93 17.33 6.62
CA PHE A 127 0.44 17.83 5.33
C PHE A 127 -1.04 18.25 5.36
N GLN A 128 -1.68 18.21 6.54
CA GLN A 128 -3.11 18.51 6.74
C GLN A 128 -4.06 17.76 5.79
N ILE A 129 -3.72 16.52 5.45
CA ILE A 129 -4.57 15.66 4.60
C ILE A 129 -5.48 14.78 5.47
N PRO A 130 -6.72 14.50 5.02
CA PRO A 130 -7.63 13.66 5.76
C PRO A 130 -7.10 12.22 5.83
N TYR A 131 -6.78 11.76 7.03
CA TYR A 131 -6.43 10.35 7.27
C TYR A 131 -7.66 9.48 7.06
N ARG A 132 -7.64 8.65 6.02
CA ARG A 132 -8.63 7.60 5.77
C ARG A 132 -7.92 6.28 5.84
N TYR A 133 -8.51 5.32 6.53
CA TYR A 133 -8.06 3.95 6.59
C TYR A 133 -9.19 3.09 6.03
N LEU A 134 -9.03 2.66 4.79
CA LEU A 134 -10.07 1.99 4.01
C LEU A 134 -9.53 0.67 3.49
N ASP A 135 -10.40 -0.30 3.29
CA ASP A 135 -10.01 -1.50 2.57
C ASP A 135 -9.63 -1.14 1.12
N LEU A 136 -8.69 -1.90 0.56
CA LEU A 136 -8.16 -1.68 -0.78
C LEU A 136 -9.27 -1.58 -1.83
N ALA A 137 -10.30 -2.44 -1.73
CA ALA A 137 -11.38 -2.46 -2.70
C ALA A 137 -12.18 -1.15 -2.66
N THR A 138 -12.57 -0.69 -1.47
CA THR A 138 -13.27 0.59 -1.27
C THR A 138 -12.40 1.77 -1.71
N ALA A 139 -11.11 1.76 -1.39
CA ALA A 139 -10.18 2.83 -1.78
C ALA A 139 -10.03 2.95 -3.30
N LEU A 140 -9.76 1.84 -4.00
CA LEU A 140 -9.64 1.81 -5.46
C LEU A 140 -10.96 2.14 -6.15
N ASN A 141 -12.08 1.60 -5.67
CA ASN A 141 -13.40 1.88 -6.22
C ASN A 141 -13.82 3.34 -6.05
N SER A 142 -13.36 4.00 -5.00
CA SER A 142 -13.62 5.43 -4.79
C SER A 142 -12.80 6.30 -5.73
N HIS A 143 -11.56 5.89 -6.06
CA HIS A 143 -10.69 6.61 -7.00
C HIS A 143 -11.09 6.40 -8.47
N ALA A 144 -11.45 5.18 -8.87
CA ALA A 144 -11.78 4.84 -10.25
C ALA A 144 -13.15 5.38 -10.73
N ARG A 145 -13.98 5.92 -9.82
CA ARG A 145 -15.27 6.56 -10.15
C ARG A 145 -15.19 8.09 -10.23
N GLY A 146 -14.01 8.67 -9.99
CA GLY A 146 -13.78 10.12 -9.91
C GLY A 146 -13.19 10.72 -11.18
#